data_AF-A0AAV9G6G0-F1
#
_entry.id   AF-A0AAV9G6G0-F1
#
_cell.length_a   1.000
_cell.length_b   1.000
_cell.length_c   1.000
_cell.angle_alpha   90.00
_cell.angle_beta   90.00
_cell.angle_gamma   90.00
#
_symmetry.space_group_name_H-M   'P 1'
#
loop_
_entity.id
_entity.type
_entity.pdbx_description
1 polymer ?
#
loop_
_entity_poly.entity_id
_entity_poly.type
_entity_poly.pdbx_seq_one_letter_code
_entity_poly.pdbx_strand_id
1 'polypeptide(L)'
;MSAEFRAKQWKYVGYRGFCNFLSSDNDFLMLRRFGVLSIRVLLALQDELVELEEQLQTLENQLTSFEAPDYHNGSFRQETEECRCELIREIASKLRSYNELLLQHSDLLSRPGPPTRNISSVSNWLQNHDDAILPQETAFLSQRRDLVPLVTKSTSPLRSLLEKSSHFRLLGLWKKRTLDGDTIHYYSEQRINLFVSLTLTTLGLFMLVAPLWVLAFVDDKVKRLWVITLFVVLFLPLVVFTSSAKSPEASLAATAAYAAVLVVFLQISP
;
A
#
# COMPACT_ATOMS: atom_id res chain seq x y z
N MET A 1 37.26 -8.31 15.12
CA MET A 1 36.28 -9.38 14.87
C MET A 1 37.06 -10.64 14.50
N SER A 2 36.97 -11.74 15.28
CA SER A 2 37.81 -12.93 15.07
C SER A 2 37.46 -13.65 13.76
N ALA A 3 38.43 -14.28 13.10
CA ALA A 3 38.20 -15.05 11.88
C ALA A 3 37.14 -16.15 12.07
N GLU A 4 37.06 -16.71 13.28
CA GLU A 4 36.03 -17.67 13.69
C GLU A 4 34.61 -17.08 13.66
N PHE A 5 34.42 -15.81 14.03
CA PHE A 5 33.11 -15.17 13.97
C PHE A 5 32.61 -15.08 12.52
N ARG A 6 33.50 -14.69 11.58
CA ARG A 6 33.16 -14.63 10.16
C ARG A 6 32.85 -15.99 9.56
N ALA A 7 33.49 -17.07 10.03
CA ALA A 7 33.28 -18.42 9.53
C ALA A 7 32.04 -19.13 10.11
N LYS A 8 31.46 -18.64 11.21
CA LYS A 8 30.35 -19.30 11.93
C LYS A 8 29.17 -18.35 12.14
N GLN A 9 28.78 -17.61 11.11
CA GLN A 9 27.64 -16.68 11.18
C GLN A 9 26.33 -17.39 11.53
N TRP A 10 26.10 -18.62 11.04
CA TRP A 10 24.95 -19.45 11.45
C TRP A 10 24.85 -19.65 12.97
N LYS A 11 25.98 -19.71 13.69
CA LYS A 11 26.02 -19.94 15.13
C LYS A 11 25.80 -18.66 15.93
N TYR A 12 26.45 -17.57 15.55
CA TYR A 12 26.48 -16.33 16.34
C TYR A 12 25.41 -15.31 15.95
N VAL A 13 25.00 -15.32 14.68
CA VAL A 13 23.99 -14.42 14.12
C VAL A 13 22.71 -15.21 13.85
N GLY A 14 22.76 -16.14 12.88
CA GLY A 14 21.64 -17.01 12.51
C GLY A 14 20.32 -16.26 12.29
N TYR A 15 19.21 -16.98 12.49
CA TYR A 15 17.87 -16.38 12.49
C TYR A 15 17.68 -15.29 13.55
N ARG A 16 18.39 -15.36 14.69
CA ARG A 16 18.27 -14.34 15.73
C ARG A 16 18.67 -12.97 15.21
N GLY A 17 19.82 -12.89 14.54
CA GLY A 17 20.31 -11.66 13.93
C GLY A 17 19.43 -11.18 12.79
N PHE A 18 18.94 -12.12 11.97
CA PHE A 18 18.05 -11.78 10.85
C PHE A 18 16.70 -11.24 11.33
N CYS A 19 16.07 -11.88 12.31
CA CYS A 19 14.83 -11.40 12.92
C CYS A 19 15.03 -10.02 13.57
N ASN A 20 16.14 -9.81 14.29
CA ASN A 20 16.47 -8.50 14.84
C ASN A 20 16.59 -7.45 13.73
N PHE A 21 17.27 -7.77 12.63
CA PHE A 21 17.37 -6.90 11.47
C PHE A 21 15.99 -6.63 10.80
N LEU A 22 15.18 -7.65 10.57
CA LEU A 22 13.84 -7.47 9.99
C LEU A 22 12.91 -6.66 10.90
N SER A 23 13.03 -6.82 12.22
CA SER A 23 12.25 -6.07 13.21
C SER A 23 12.71 -4.62 13.39
N SER A 24 13.91 -4.30 12.91
CA SER A 24 14.51 -2.99 13.11
C SER A 24 13.77 -1.89 12.33
N ASP A 25 13.21 -2.22 11.16
CA ASP A 25 12.37 -1.31 10.38
C ASP A 25 11.24 -2.08 9.69
N ASN A 26 10.03 -1.51 9.74
CA ASN A 26 8.86 -2.02 9.03
C ASN A 26 9.10 -2.11 7.50
N ASP A 27 10.03 -1.32 6.96
CA ASP A 27 10.42 -1.34 5.55
C ASP A 27 11.17 -2.62 5.13
N PHE A 28 11.81 -3.30 6.08
CA PHE A 28 12.57 -4.53 5.82
C PHE A 28 11.71 -5.79 5.92
N LEU A 29 10.60 -5.72 6.66
CA LEU A 29 9.69 -6.83 6.86
C LEU A 29 8.83 -7.09 5.62
N MET A 30 9.41 -7.86 4.70
CA MET A 30 8.78 -8.30 3.45
C MET A 30 8.69 -9.82 3.43
N LEU A 31 7.52 -10.33 3.07
CA LEU A 31 7.26 -11.76 2.98
C LEU A 31 6.71 -12.10 1.61
N ARG A 32 6.72 -13.40 1.31
CA ARG A 32 6.15 -13.91 0.07
C ARG A 32 4.62 -13.94 0.17
N ARG A 33 3.92 -13.47 -0.87
CA ARG A 33 2.45 -13.53 -0.96
C ARG A 33 1.91 -14.85 -1.52
N PHE A 34 2.80 -15.69 -2.05
CA PHE A 34 2.49 -17.01 -2.61
C PHE A 34 1.43 -16.97 -3.72
N GLY A 35 1.47 -15.98 -4.62
CA GLY A 35 0.37 -15.70 -5.53
C GLY A 35 -0.09 -16.89 -6.36
N VAL A 36 0.86 -17.61 -6.99
CA VAL A 36 0.55 -18.80 -7.79
C VAL A 36 -0.06 -19.92 -6.95
N LEU A 37 0.43 -20.11 -5.71
CA LEU A 37 -0.05 -21.17 -4.84
C LEU A 37 -1.46 -20.85 -4.33
N SER A 38 -1.71 -19.61 -3.90
CA SER A 38 -3.04 -19.16 -3.49
C SER A 38 -4.07 -19.27 -4.61
N ILE A 39 -3.70 -18.91 -5.84
CA ILE A 39 -4.57 -19.08 -7.01
C ILE A 39 -4.89 -20.55 -7.27
N ARG A 40 -3.92 -21.45 -7.15
CA ARG A 40 -4.18 -22.90 -7.30
C ARG A 40 -5.18 -23.41 -6.28
N VAL A 41 -5.06 -22.99 -5.02
CA VAL A 41 -6.01 -23.38 -3.96
C VAL A 41 -7.40 -22.79 -4.24
N LEU A 42 -7.48 -21.53 -4.68
CA LEU A 42 -8.75 -20.90 -5.07
C LEU A 42 -9.43 -21.66 -6.21
N LEU A 43 -8.68 -22.03 -7.25
CA LEU A 43 -9.23 -22.80 -8.38
C LEU A 43 -9.70 -24.19 -7.97
N ALA A 44 -8.98 -24.87 -7.08
CA ALA A 44 -9.41 -26.15 -6.54
C ALA A 44 -10.72 -26.02 -5.74
N LEU A 45 -10.82 -25.02 -4.85
CA LEU A 45 -12.05 -24.76 -4.10
C LEU A 45 -13.23 -24.37 -5.01
N GLN A 46 -12.97 -23.65 -6.09
CA GLN A 46 -13.98 -23.28 -7.07
C GLN A 46 -14.53 -24.52 -7.79
N ASP A 47 -13.66 -25.42 -8.20
CA ASP A 47 -14.04 -26.68 -8.86
C ASP A 47 -14.88 -27.57 -7.93
N GLU A 48 -14.44 -27.75 -6.68
CA GLU A 48 -15.21 -28.47 -5.66
C GLU A 48 -16.61 -27.87 -5.43
N LEU A 49 -16.74 -26.53 -5.48
CA LEU A 49 -18.04 -25.86 -5.37
C LEU A 49 -18.93 -26.11 -6.60
N VAL A 50 -18.35 -26.15 -7.79
CA VAL A 50 -19.08 -26.47 -9.03
C VAL A 50 -19.58 -27.92 -9.00
N GLU A 51 -18.76 -28.87 -8.55
CA GLU A 51 -19.19 -30.27 -8.38
C GLU A 51 -20.38 -30.38 -7.40
N LEU A 52 -20.34 -29.67 -6.27
CA LEU A 52 -21.44 -29.65 -5.31
C LEU A 52 -22.70 -28.96 -5.86
N GLU A 53 -22.55 -27.90 -6.66
CA GLU A 53 -23.65 -27.23 -7.35
C GLU A 53 -24.32 -28.17 -8.37
N GLU A 54 -23.55 -28.90 -9.16
CA GLU A 54 -24.05 -29.90 -10.10
C GLU A 54 -24.77 -31.06 -9.39
N GLN A 55 -24.25 -31.52 -8.26
CA GLN A 55 -24.89 -32.54 -7.43
C GLN A 55 -26.23 -32.05 -6.86
N LEU A 56 -26.26 -30.82 -6.33
CA LEU A 56 -27.48 -30.20 -5.82
C LEU A 56 -28.52 -30.04 -6.94
N GLN A 57 -28.11 -29.54 -8.11
CA GLN A 57 -28.99 -29.38 -9.26
C GLN A 57 -29.56 -30.72 -9.73
N THR A 58 -28.73 -31.78 -9.74
CA THR A 58 -29.16 -33.13 -10.11
C THR A 58 -30.20 -33.65 -9.13
N LEU A 59 -29.98 -33.47 -7.82
CA LEU A 59 -30.93 -33.84 -6.78
C LEU A 59 -32.25 -33.05 -6.92
N GLU A 60 -32.20 -31.74 -7.10
CA GLU A 60 -33.40 -30.91 -7.27
C GLU A 60 -34.20 -31.28 -8.51
N ASN A 61 -33.52 -31.65 -9.62
CA ASN A 61 -34.16 -32.16 -10.82
C ASN A 61 -34.89 -33.50 -10.56
N GLN A 62 -34.31 -34.39 -9.75
CA GLN A 62 -34.94 -35.65 -9.34
C GLN A 62 -36.17 -35.39 -8.47
N LEU A 63 -36.06 -34.49 -7.49
CA LEU A 63 -37.16 -34.13 -6.57
C LEU A 63 -38.31 -33.39 -7.24
N THR A 64 -38.07 -32.76 -8.40
CA THR A 64 -39.10 -32.05 -9.19
C THR A 64 -39.70 -32.92 -10.29
N SER A 65 -39.20 -34.15 -10.49
CA SER A 65 -39.69 -35.05 -11.52
C SER A 65 -41.13 -35.49 -11.27
N PHE A 66 -41.90 -35.72 -12.34
CA PHE A 66 -43.31 -36.15 -12.25
C PHE A 66 -43.48 -37.52 -11.56
N GLU A 67 -42.43 -38.32 -11.53
CA GLU A 67 -42.41 -39.67 -10.94
C GLU A 67 -41.98 -39.65 -9.45
N ALA A 68 -41.48 -38.51 -8.95
CA ALA A 68 -41.06 -38.37 -7.57
C ALA A 68 -42.27 -38.20 -6.61
N PRO A 69 -42.14 -38.66 -5.36
CA PRO A 69 -43.09 -38.33 -4.30
C PRO A 69 -43.30 -36.82 -4.12
N ASP A 70 -44.43 -36.42 -3.52
CA ASP A 70 -44.72 -35.02 -3.19
C ASP A 70 -43.74 -34.49 -2.12
N TYR A 71 -42.62 -33.93 -2.58
CA TYR A 71 -41.64 -33.27 -1.72
C TYR A 71 -41.93 -31.77 -1.59
N HIS A 72 -41.74 -31.22 -0.39
CA HIS A 72 -41.98 -29.81 -0.13
C HIS A 72 -40.77 -28.94 -0.53
N ASN A 73 -40.74 -28.49 -1.79
CA ASN A 73 -39.63 -27.67 -2.32
C ASN A 73 -39.64 -26.19 -1.93
N GLY A 74 -40.73 -25.69 -1.33
CA GLY A 74 -40.91 -24.25 -1.02
C GLY A 74 -40.55 -23.79 0.40
N SER A 75 -40.06 -24.68 1.27
CA SER A 75 -39.83 -24.35 2.69
C SER A 75 -38.72 -25.20 3.29
N PHE A 76 -37.62 -24.55 3.68
CA PHE A 76 -36.54 -25.21 4.43
C PHE A 76 -36.97 -25.78 5.78
N ARG A 77 -38.10 -25.31 6.34
CA ARG A 77 -38.64 -25.82 7.62
C ARG A 77 -39.39 -27.14 7.46
N GLN A 78 -39.86 -27.42 6.25
CA GLN A 78 -40.61 -28.62 5.89
C GLN A 78 -39.76 -29.50 4.97
N GLU A 79 -38.44 -29.33 5.04
CA GLU A 79 -37.49 -30.16 4.32
C GLU A 79 -37.55 -31.59 4.85
N THR A 80 -37.89 -32.52 3.96
CA THR A 80 -37.92 -33.95 4.28
C THR A 80 -36.67 -34.65 3.77
N GLU A 81 -35.97 -34.07 2.79
CA GLU A 81 -34.80 -34.67 2.16
C GLU A 81 -33.51 -34.30 2.89
N GLU A 82 -32.99 -35.25 3.67
CA GLU A 82 -31.75 -35.09 4.43
C GLU A 82 -30.54 -34.84 3.51
N CYS A 83 -30.50 -35.49 2.34
CA CYS A 83 -29.44 -35.32 1.35
C CYS A 83 -29.31 -33.86 0.86
N ARG A 84 -30.44 -33.18 0.61
CA ARG A 84 -30.44 -31.76 0.21
C ARG A 84 -29.90 -30.87 1.34
N CYS A 85 -30.30 -31.15 2.58
CA CYS A 85 -29.76 -30.47 3.76
C CYS A 85 -28.24 -30.64 3.90
N GLU A 86 -27.73 -31.85 3.69
CA GLU A 86 -26.29 -32.15 3.79
C GLU A 86 -25.48 -31.43 2.71
N LEU A 87 -25.91 -31.49 1.45
CA LEU A 87 -25.28 -30.75 0.35
C LEU A 87 -25.25 -29.26 0.61
N ILE A 88 -26.36 -28.65 1.06
CA ILE A 88 -26.42 -27.22 1.39
C ILE A 88 -25.43 -26.88 2.52
N ARG A 89 -25.29 -27.73 3.54
CA ARG A 89 -24.32 -27.50 4.63
C ARG A 89 -22.88 -27.60 4.14
N GLU A 90 -22.58 -28.56 3.28
CA GLU A 90 -21.25 -28.72 2.70
C GLU A 90 -20.88 -27.52 1.80
N ILE A 91 -21.80 -27.12 0.91
CA ILE A 91 -21.67 -25.91 0.09
C ILE A 91 -21.42 -24.70 0.98
N ALA A 92 -22.21 -24.50 2.04
CA ALA A 92 -22.04 -23.37 2.94
C ALA A 92 -20.65 -23.33 3.61
N SER A 93 -20.09 -24.50 3.96
CA SER A 93 -18.75 -24.62 4.53
C SER A 93 -17.68 -24.25 3.49
N LYS A 94 -17.73 -24.86 2.30
CA LYS A 94 -16.75 -24.62 1.22
C LYS A 94 -16.80 -23.19 0.70
N LEU A 95 -18.01 -22.64 0.54
CA LEU A 95 -18.24 -21.29 0.08
C LEU A 95 -17.66 -20.25 1.05
N ARG A 96 -17.73 -20.51 2.36
CA ARG A 96 -17.08 -19.67 3.37
C ARG A 96 -15.56 -19.66 3.18
N SER A 97 -14.94 -20.84 3.08
CA SER A 97 -13.49 -20.96 2.90
C SER A 97 -13.02 -20.31 1.59
N TYR A 98 -13.77 -20.50 0.50
CA TYR A 98 -13.49 -19.86 -0.79
C TYR A 98 -13.56 -18.34 -0.69
N ASN A 99 -14.66 -17.79 -0.16
CA ASN A 99 -14.85 -16.35 -0.04
C ASN A 99 -13.80 -15.69 0.89
N GLU A 100 -13.48 -16.34 2.00
CA GLU A 100 -12.44 -15.86 2.92
C GLU A 100 -11.07 -15.79 2.23
N LEU A 101 -10.66 -16.87 1.57
CA LEU A 101 -9.39 -16.91 0.85
C LEU A 101 -9.36 -15.90 -0.30
N LEU A 102 -10.48 -15.72 -1.02
CA LEU A 102 -10.60 -14.78 -2.12
C LEU A 102 -10.41 -13.34 -1.64
N LEU A 103 -11.07 -12.96 -0.55
CA LEU A 103 -10.94 -11.62 0.05
C LEU A 103 -9.54 -11.39 0.58
N GLN A 104 -8.98 -12.34 1.33
CA GLN A 104 -7.60 -12.26 1.82
C GLN A 104 -6.59 -12.11 0.67
N HIS A 105 -6.79 -12.85 -0.43
CA HIS A 105 -5.91 -12.77 -1.59
C HIS A 105 -6.07 -11.46 -2.36
N SER A 106 -7.30 -10.96 -2.52
CA SER A 106 -7.59 -9.65 -3.10
C SER A 106 -6.89 -8.53 -2.31
N ASP A 107 -6.97 -8.58 -0.99
CA ASP A 107 -6.28 -7.63 -0.11
C ASP A 107 -4.76 -7.69 -0.31
N LEU A 108 -4.17 -8.87 -0.42
CA LEU A 108 -2.74 -9.03 -0.70
C LEU A 108 -2.33 -8.51 -2.09
N LEU A 109 -3.20 -8.65 -3.10
CA LEU A 109 -2.97 -8.13 -4.45
C LEU A 109 -3.09 -6.60 -4.52
N SER A 110 -3.96 -6.01 -3.71
CA SER A 110 -4.13 -4.54 -3.63
C SER A 110 -2.90 -3.82 -3.06
N ARG A 111 -2.03 -4.55 -2.35
CA ARG A 111 -0.84 -3.97 -1.71
C ARG A 111 0.23 -3.63 -2.76
N PRO A 112 0.86 -2.46 -2.66
CA PRO A 112 1.99 -2.13 -3.52
C PRO A 112 3.17 -3.07 -3.25
N GLY A 113 3.91 -3.41 -4.29
CA GLY A 113 5.16 -4.15 -4.15
C GLY A 113 6.21 -3.35 -3.37
N PRO A 114 7.17 -4.03 -2.72
CA PRO A 114 8.19 -3.35 -1.93
C PRO A 114 9.15 -2.55 -2.82
N PRO A 115 9.64 -1.39 -2.36
CA PRO A 115 10.65 -0.62 -3.08
C PRO A 115 11.93 -1.44 -3.32
N THR A 116 12.53 -1.30 -4.50
CA THR A 116 13.75 -2.01 -4.88
C THR A 116 14.89 -1.80 -3.89
N ARG A 117 14.96 -0.62 -3.27
CA ARG A 117 15.93 -0.26 -2.23
C ARG A 117 15.81 -1.14 -0.98
N ASN A 118 14.59 -1.46 -0.57
CA ASN A 118 14.36 -2.27 0.64
C ASN A 118 14.79 -3.71 0.38
N ILE A 119 14.43 -4.25 -0.79
CA ILE A 119 14.89 -5.57 -1.25
C ILE A 119 16.43 -5.62 -1.27
N SER A 120 17.09 -4.59 -1.83
CA SER A 120 18.55 -4.52 -1.84
C SER A 120 19.14 -4.42 -0.43
N SER A 121 18.49 -3.73 0.52
CA SER A 121 18.97 -3.62 1.89
C SER A 121 18.96 -4.98 2.61
N VAL A 122 17.88 -5.76 2.42
CA VAL A 122 17.78 -7.12 2.95
C VAL A 122 18.79 -8.05 2.27
N SER A 123 18.93 -7.94 0.94
CA SER A 123 19.93 -8.71 0.18
C SER A 123 21.36 -8.40 0.62
N ASN A 124 21.68 -7.12 0.88
CA ASN A 124 22.99 -6.71 1.36
C ASN A 124 23.26 -7.25 2.77
N TRP A 125 22.25 -7.25 3.65
CA TRP A 125 22.41 -7.83 4.98
C TRP A 125 22.76 -9.31 4.92
N LEU A 126 22.10 -10.07 4.04
CA LEU A 126 22.38 -11.49 3.81
C LEU A 126 23.77 -11.71 3.22
N GLN A 127 24.22 -10.86 2.29
CA GLN A 127 25.57 -10.91 1.73
C GLN A 127 26.67 -10.52 2.74
N ASN A 128 26.36 -9.63 3.68
CA ASN A 128 27.32 -9.27 4.75
C ASN A 128 27.45 -10.38 5.81
N HIS A 129 26.46 -11.28 5.87
CA HIS A 129 26.38 -12.38 6.82
C HIS A 129 26.33 -13.72 6.07
N ASP A 130 27.39 -13.99 5.29
CA ASP A 130 27.56 -15.25 4.58
C ASP A 130 27.35 -16.45 5.52
N ASP A 131 26.62 -17.47 5.04
CA ASP A 131 26.24 -18.66 5.80
C ASP A 131 25.49 -18.39 7.13
N ALA A 132 24.88 -17.22 7.33
CA ALA A 132 24.00 -17.02 8.50
C ALA A 132 22.67 -17.76 8.37
N ILE A 133 22.13 -17.84 7.15
CA ILE A 133 20.87 -18.50 6.80
C ILE A 133 21.12 -19.41 5.60
N LEU A 134 20.43 -20.55 5.55
CA LEU A 134 20.54 -21.47 4.43
C LEU A 134 20.10 -20.81 3.12
N PRO A 135 20.85 -20.98 2.01
CA PRO A 135 20.49 -20.38 0.72
C PRO A 135 19.08 -20.74 0.24
N GLN A 136 18.59 -21.93 0.56
CA GLN A 136 17.23 -22.39 0.24
C GLN A 136 16.16 -21.54 0.93
N GLU A 137 16.41 -21.09 2.16
CA GLU A 137 15.49 -20.26 2.94
C GLU A 137 15.51 -18.79 2.48
N THR A 138 16.57 -18.35 1.79
CA THR A 138 16.68 -16.98 1.24
C THR A 138 16.19 -16.86 -0.21
N ALA A 139 15.93 -17.98 -0.88
CA ALA A 139 15.57 -18.05 -2.30
C ALA A 139 14.27 -17.28 -2.64
N PHE A 140 13.40 -17.02 -1.67
CA PHE A 140 12.19 -16.22 -1.86
C PHE A 140 12.49 -14.78 -2.32
N LEU A 141 13.64 -14.21 -1.95
CA LEU A 141 14.04 -12.86 -2.34
C LEU A 141 14.29 -12.72 -3.85
N SER A 142 14.62 -13.82 -4.54
CA SER A 142 14.78 -13.84 -6.00
C SER A 142 13.43 -13.60 -6.70
N GLN A 143 12.31 -13.93 -6.07
CA GLN A 143 10.97 -13.75 -6.62
C GLN A 143 10.41 -12.37 -6.30
N ARG A 144 11.04 -11.31 -6.82
CA ARG A 144 10.69 -9.90 -6.51
C ARG A 144 9.21 -9.56 -6.71
N ARG A 145 8.55 -10.20 -7.68
CA ARG A 145 7.12 -10.00 -7.97
C ARG A 145 6.21 -10.67 -6.95
N ASP A 146 6.70 -11.59 -6.13
CA ASP A 146 5.92 -12.32 -5.13
C ASP A 146 6.16 -11.79 -3.71
N LEU A 147 6.93 -10.71 -3.57
CA LEU A 147 7.19 -10.06 -2.28
C LEU A 147 6.12 -9.02 -1.98
N VAL A 148 5.67 -8.98 -0.73
CA VAL A 148 4.72 -7.99 -0.21
C VAL A 148 5.26 -7.42 1.12
N PRO A 149 5.27 -6.09 1.29
CA PRO A 149 5.59 -5.48 2.58
C PRO A 149 4.45 -5.72 3.58
N LEU A 150 4.77 -6.09 4.81
CA LEU A 150 3.75 -6.32 5.84
C LEU A 150 3.01 -5.01 6.20
N VAL A 151 3.76 -3.91 6.26
CA VAL A 151 3.23 -2.57 6.54
C VAL A 151 3.19 -1.77 5.24
N THR A 152 1.98 -1.45 4.77
CA THR A 152 1.78 -0.56 3.63
C THR A 152 1.95 0.88 4.09
N LYS A 153 3.08 1.51 3.75
CA LYS A 153 3.28 2.94 3.96
C LYS A 153 2.70 3.70 2.77
N SER A 154 1.71 4.57 3.01
CA SER A 154 1.26 5.54 2.02
C SER A 154 2.33 6.63 1.87
N THR A 155 3.33 6.39 1.04
CA THR A 155 4.33 7.41 0.74
C THR A 155 3.67 8.49 -0.11
N SER A 156 3.62 9.72 0.38
CA SER A 156 3.23 10.87 -0.45
C SER A 156 4.12 10.92 -1.72
N PRO A 157 3.59 11.30 -2.90
CA PRO A 157 4.37 11.43 -4.12
C PRO A 157 5.63 12.29 -3.95
N LEU A 158 5.56 13.31 -3.11
CA LEU A 158 6.69 14.19 -2.77
C LEU A 158 7.79 13.45 -2.01
N ARG A 159 7.42 12.52 -1.11
CA ARG A 159 8.38 11.69 -0.38
C ARG A 159 9.16 10.79 -1.34
N SER A 160 8.49 10.21 -2.33
CA SER A 160 9.13 9.39 -3.37
C SER A 160 10.11 10.21 -4.23
N LEU A 161 9.75 11.46 -4.57
CA LEU A 161 10.63 12.36 -5.32
C LEU A 161 11.82 12.85 -4.48
N LEU A 162 11.60 13.15 -3.21
CA LEU A 162 12.64 13.59 -2.28
C LEU A 162 13.64 12.46 -1.97
N GLU A 163 13.17 11.22 -1.81
CA GLU A 163 14.02 10.05 -1.59
C GLU A 163 14.84 9.67 -2.84
N LYS A 164 14.32 9.96 -4.04
CA LYS A 164 15.08 9.83 -5.31
C LYS A 164 16.16 10.89 -5.47
N SER A 165 16.01 12.07 -4.85
CA SER A 165 17.00 13.15 -4.94
C SER A 165 18.27 12.84 -4.14
N SER A 166 19.41 12.76 -4.82
CA SER A 166 20.73 12.53 -4.22
C SER A 166 21.20 13.71 -3.35
N HIS A 167 20.76 14.94 -3.66
CA HIS A 167 21.16 16.14 -2.93
C HIS A 167 20.62 16.17 -1.49
N PHE A 168 19.42 15.62 -1.26
CA PHE A 168 18.87 15.47 0.10
C PHE A 168 19.63 14.41 0.92
N ARG A 169 20.33 13.49 0.24
CA ARG A 169 21.16 12.43 0.84
C ARG A 169 22.48 12.97 1.39
N LEU A 170 23.00 14.05 0.80
CA LEU A 170 24.27 14.72 1.18
C LEU A 170 24.13 15.65 2.38
N LEU A 171 22.92 16.15 2.66
CA LEU A 171 22.62 16.87 3.88
C LEU A 171 22.58 15.88 5.06
N GLY A 172 23.75 15.61 5.66
CA GLY A 172 23.94 14.71 6.80
C GLY A 172 23.17 15.05 8.08
N LEU A 173 22.20 15.97 8.01
CA LEU A 173 21.37 16.47 9.10
C LEU A 173 20.34 15.45 9.62
N TRP A 174 20.11 14.36 8.88
CA TRP A 174 19.04 13.39 9.16
C TRP A 174 19.55 11.98 9.47
N LYS A 175 20.88 11.82 9.60
CA LYS A 175 21.54 10.53 9.86
C LYS A 175 21.50 10.24 11.36
N LYS A 176 20.73 9.24 11.79
CA LYS A 176 20.83 8.72 13.16
C LYS A 176 21.99 7.74 13.22
N ARG A 177 22.95 7.95 14.13
CA ARG A 177 24.02 6.98 14.41
C ARG A 177 23.42 5.83 15.22
N THR A 178 23.62 4.59 14.77
CA THR A 178 23.36 3.39 15.55
C THR A 178 24.65 2.90 16.19
N LEU A 179 24.51 2.35 17.39
CA LEU A 179 25.53 1.61 18.14
C LEU A 179 25.55 0.17 17.61
N ASP A 180 26.14 -0.04 16.45
CA ASP A 180 27.01 -1.18 16.15
C ASP A 180 27.54 -1.00 14.73
N GLY A 181 28.78 -1.41 14.48
CA GLY A 181 29.59 -1.04 13.33
C GLY A 181 29.15 -1.54 11.95
N ASP A 182 27.85 -1.70 11.68
CA ASP A 182 27.33 -2.09 10.37
C ASP A 182 26.38 -1.02 9.82
N THR A 183 26.76 -0.45 8.68
CA THR A 183 26.15 0.74 8.08
C THR A 183 24.78 0.46 7.49
N ILE A 184 23.74 0.46 8.33
CA ILE A 184 22.35 0.52 7.87
C ILE A 184 21.87 1.97 8.01
N HIS A 185 21.65 2.62 6.86
CA HIS A 185 21.26 4.02 6.77
C HIS A 185 19.80 4.23 7.22
N TYR A 186 19.60 4.39 8.53
CA TYR A 186 18.34 4.81 9.13
C TYR A 186 18.05 6.28 8.86
N TYR A 187 16.95 6.54 8.16
CA TYR A 187 16.36 7.87 8.00
C TYR A 187 15.18 8.01 8.98
N SER A 188 15.15 9.03 9.84
CA SER A 188 14.03 9.19 10.77
C SER A 188 12.78 9.68 10.03
N GLU A 189 11.84 8.77 9.78
CA GLU A 189 10.60 9.04 9.03
C GLU A 189 9.77 10.19 9.63
N GLN A 190 9.72 10.29 10.97
CA GLN A 190 8.96 11.33 11.66
C GLN A 190 9.49 12.74 11.36
N ARG A 191 10.81 12.92 11.34
CA ARG A 191 11.41 14.23 11.06
C ARG A 191 11.30 14.59 9.59
N ILE A 192 11.38 13.59 8.68
CA ILE A 192 11.16 13.81 7.26
C ILE A 192 9.72 14.22 7.00
N ASN A 193 8.74 13.52 7.58
CA ASN A 193 7.33 13.86 7.43
C ASN A 193 7.03 15.24 8.03
N LEU A 194 7.58 15.56 9.19
CA LEU A 194 7.45 16.89 9.80
C LEU A 194 8.06 17.97 8.89
N PHE A 195 9.27 17.73 8.35
CA PHE A 195 9.95 18.69 7.48
C PHE A 195 9.21 18.89 6.16
N VAL A 196 8.80 17.80 5.51
CA VAL A 196 8.01 17.87 4.28
C VAL A 196 6.69 18.60 4.55
N SER A 197 5.97 18.25 5.63
CA SER A 197 4.73 18.95 6.00
C SER A 197 4.99 20.43 6.27
N LEU A 198 6.04 20.77 7.01
CA LEU A 198 6.37 22.15 7.36
C LEU A 198 6.72 22.96 6.11
N THR A 199 7.60 22.45 5.25
CA THR A 199 7.97 23.12 3.99
C THR A 199 6.75 23.35 3.11
N LEU A 200 5.85 22.37 3.02
CA LEU A 200 4.65 22.44 2.21
C LEU A 200 3.62 23.44 2.78
N THR A 201 3.42 23.46 4.10
CA THR A 201 2.60 24.47 4.78
C THR A 201 3.19 25.88 4.62
N THR A 202 4.51 26.04 4.74
CA THR A 202 5.15 27.35 4.53
C THR A 202 5.03 27.83 3.09
N LEU A 203 5.18 26.93 2.11
CA LEU A 203 5.04 27.25 0.70
C LEU A 203 3.58 27.62 0.36
N GLY A 204 2.60 26.92 0.95
CA GLY A 204 1.18 27.23 0.81
C GLY A 204 0.81 28.59 1.39
N LEU A 205 1.33 28.92 2.58
CA LEU A 205 1.13 30.23 3.20
C LEU A 205 1.74 31.34 2.34
N PHE A 206 2.96 31.12 1.83
CA PHE A 206 3.61 32.08 0.94
C PHE A 206 2.80 32.29 -0.34
N MET A 207 2.33 31.20 -0.96
CA MET A 207 1.49 31.26 -2.15
C MET A 207 0.19 32.03 -1.93
N LEU A 208 -0.40 31.98 -0.73
CA LEU A 208 -1.64 32.66 -0.39
C LEU A 208 -1.46 34.16 -0.16
N VAL A 209 -0.34 34.56 0.46
CA VAL A 209 -0.09 35.96 0.87
C VAL A 209 0.67 36.75 -0.19
N ALA A 210 1.63 36.14 -0.89
CA ALA A 210 2.47 36.81 -1.88
C ALA A 210 1.69 37.55 -2.99
N PRO A 211 0.67 36.96 -3.65
CA PRO A 211 -0.03 37.66 -4.71
C PRO A 211 -0.82 38.87 -4.21
N LEU A 212 -1.25 38.90 -2.95
CA LEU A 212 -1.90 40.08 -2.37
C LEU A 212 -0.93 41.27 -2.30
N TRP A 213 0.32 41.02 -1.89
CA TRP A 213 1.37 42.03 -1.88
C TRP A 213 1.80 42.43 -3.29
N VAL A 214 1.96 41.48 -4.21
CA VAL A 214 2.34 41.77 -5.60
C VAL A 214 1.27 42.60 -6.29
N LEU A 215 -0.02 42.29 -6.09
CA LEU A 215 -1.13 43.05 -6.65
C LEU A 215 -1.19 44.50 -6.13
N ALA A 216 -0.73 44.76 -4.90
CA ALA A 216 -0.69 46.10 -4.33
C ALA A 216 0.35 47.03 -5.01
N PHE A 217 1.37 46.47 -5.66
CA PHE A 217 2.43 47.25 -6.31
C PHE A 217 2.29 47.32 -7.85
N VAL A 218 1.27 46.69 -8.42
CA VAL A 218 1.05 46.66 -9.87
C VAL A 218 -0.14 47.57 -10.20
N ASP A 219 0.09 48.63 -10.98
CA ASP A 219 -0.99 49.56 -11.36
C ASP A 219 -1.78 49.11 -12.62
N ASP A 220 -1.16 48.30 -13.47
CA ASP A 220 -1.73 47.87 -14.76
C ASP A 220 -2.71 46.69 -14.59
N LYS A 221 -3.97 46.90 -14.99
CA LYS A 221 -5.05 45.90 -14.92
C LYS A 221 -4.72 44.61 -15.66
N VAL A 222 -4.03 44.68 -16.80
CA VAL A 222 -3.67 43.49 -17.59
C VAL A 222 -2.58 42.70 -16.87
N LYS A 223 -1.61 43.38 -16.26
CA LYS A 223 -0.55 42.72 -15.46
C LYS A 223 -1.11 42.06 -14.20
N ARG A 224 -2.06 42.70 -13.53
CA ARG A 224 -2.77 42.10 -12.37
C ARG A 224 -3.45 40.77 -12.74
N LEU A 225 -4.10 40.70 -13.90
CA LEU A 225 -4.74 39.48 -14.38
C LEU A 225 -3.73 38.35 -14.61
N TRP A 226 -2.59 38.64 -15.24
CA TRP A 226 -1.52 37.66 -15.45
C TRP A 226 -0.90 37.15 -14.14
N VAL A 227 -0.77 38.01 -13.13
CA VAL A 227 -0.30 37.59 -11.79
C VAL A 227 -1.29 36.61 -11.18
N ILE A 228 -2.60 36.92 -11.21
CA ILE A 228 -3.62 36.03 -10.63
C ILE A 228 -3.63 34.67 -11.33
N THR A 229 -3.63 34.64 -12.67
CA THR A 229 -3.65 33.37 -13.41
C THR A 229 -2.41 32.53 -13.12
N LEU A 230 -1.23 33.14 -13.03
CA LEU A 230 0.01 32.44 -12.68
C LEU A 230 -0.07 31.82 -11.27
N PHE A 231 -0.49 32.59 -10.26
CA PHE A 231 -0.56 32.10 -8.89
C PHE A 231 -1.65 31.04 -8.69
N VAL A 232 -2.78 31.13 -9.39
CA VAL A 232 -3.82 30.08 -9.37
C VAL A 232 -3.31 28.79 -10.01
N VAL A 233 -2.63 28.87 -11.16
CA VAL A 233 -2.05 27.71 -11.84
C VAL A 233 -0.94 27.06 -11.01
N LEU A 234 -0.18 27.83 -10.24
CA LEU A 234 0.84 27.31 -9.32
C LEU A 234 0.26 26.73 -8.02
N PHE A 235 -0.87 27.27 -7.55
CA PHE A 235 -1.54 26.80 -6.33
C PHE A 235 -2.22 25.44 -6.52
N LEU A 236 -2.79 25.18 -7.70
CA LEU A 236 -3.47 23.93 -8.02
C LEU A 236 -2.59 22.68 -7.80
N PRO A 237 -1.38 22.56 -8.39
CA PRO A 237 -0.52 21.40 -8.15
C PRO A 237 -0.13 21.32 -6.67
N LEU A 238 0.13 22.44 -5.99
CA LEU A 238 0.47 22.44 -4.57
C LEU A 238 -0.63 21.77 -3.72
N VAL A 239 -1.90 22.14 -3.93
CA VAL A 239 -3.04 21.55 -3.21
C VAL A 239 -3.25 20.08 -3.58
N VAL A 240 -3.07 19.72 -4.85
CA VAL A 240 -3.15 18.32 -5.30
C VAL A 240 -2.03 17.47 -4.67
N PHE A 241 -0.83 18.03 -4.50
CA PHE A 241 0.29 17.35 -3.86
C PHE A 241 0.16 17.29 -2.32
N THR A 242 -0.45 18.29 -1.67
CA THR A 242 -0.70 18.30 -0.22
C THR A 242 -1.82 17.37 0.19
N SER A 243 -2.90 17.36 -0.59
CA SER A 243 -4.13 16.66 -0.26
C SER A 243 -3.98 15.20 -0.62
N SER A 244 -3.37 14.44 0.30
CA SER A 244 -3.31 12.98 0.22
C SER A 244 -4.70 12.32 0.30
N ALA A 245 -5.77 13.09 0.48
CA ALA A 245 -7.16 12.64 0.53
C ALA A 245 -7.86 12.81 -0.84
N LYS A 246 -7.73 11.75 -1.65
CA LYS A 246 -8.61 11.15 -2.68
C LYS A 246 -9.78 11.87 -3.39
N SER A 247 -10.15 13.13 -3.15
CA SER A 247 -11.21 13.77 -3.95
C SER A 247 -10.67 14.94 -4.80
N PRO A 248 -10.62 14.81 -6.14
CA PRO A 248 -10.31 15.94 -7.02
C PRO A 248 -11.26 17.12 -6.78
N GLU A 249 -12.48 16.85 -6.32
CA GLU A 249 -13.49 17.83 -5.92
C GLU A 249 -12.99 18.79 -4.83
N ALA A 250 -12.33 18.29 -3.78
CA ALA A 250 -11.85 19.14 -2.69
C ALA A 250 -10.72 20.08 -3.16
N SER A 251 -9.83 19.59 -4.03
CA SER A 251 -8.76 20.42 -4.60
C SER A 251 -9.29 21.50 -5.54
N LEU A 252 -10.34 21.21 -6.30
CA LEU A 252 -11.00 22.18 -7.18
C LEU A 252 -11.75 23.24 -6.37
N ALA A 253 -12.46 22.85 -5.31
CA ALA A 253 -13.16 23.78 -4.42
C ALA A 253 -12.20 24.74 -3.72
N ALA A 254 -11.07 24.24 -3.20
CA ALA A 254 -10.04 25.08 -2.58
C ALA A 254 -9.41 26.06 -3.57
N THR A 255 -9.14 25.61 -4.81
CA THR A 255 -8.59 26.47 -5.87
C THR A 255 -9.59 27.54 -6.31
N ALA A 256 -10.88 27.19 -6.43
CA ALA A 256 -11.95 28.13 -6.77
C ALA A 256 -12.13 29.20 -5.68
N ALA A 257 -12.14 28.81 -4.40
CA ALA A 257 -12.21 29.75 -3.28
C ALA A 257 -11.01 30.71 -3.28
N TYR A 258 -9.81 30.18 -3.51
CA TYR A 258 -8.60 30.99 -3.59
C TYR A 258 -8.63 31.98 -4.77
N ALA A 259 -9.03 31.52 -5.96
CA ALA A 259 -9.19 32.38 -7.13
C ALA A 259 -10.23 33.48 -6.89
N ALA A 260 -11.36 33.16 -6.24
CA ALA A 260 -12.38 34.13 -5.90
C ALA A 260 -11.84 35.24 -4.97
N VAL A 261 -11.05 34.89 -3.95
CA VAL A 261 -10.42 35.88 -3.06
C VAL A 261 -9.51 36.83 -3.86
N LEU A 262 -8.65 36.30 -4.74
CA LEU A 262 -7.77 37.13 -5.56
C LEU A 262 -8.54 38.05 -6.53
N VAL A 263 -9.62 37.56 -7.13
CA VAL A 263 -10.48 38.36 -8.02
C VAL A 263 -11.24 39.44 -7.27
N VAL A 264 -11.69 39.21 -6.04
CA VAL A 264 -12.29 40.26 -5.20
C VAL A 264 -11.28 41.36 -4.89
N PHE A 265 -10.04 41.00 -4.57
CA PHE A 265 -8.97 41.99 -4.34
C PHE A 265 -8.62 42.81 -5.58
N LEU A 266 -8.76 42.23 -6.79
CA LEU A 266 -8.63 42.96 -8.05
C LEU A 266 -9.68 44.08 -8.18
N GLN A 267 -10.87 43.91 -7.62
CA GLN A 267 -11.96 44.89 -7.69
C GLN A 267 -11.84 46.03 -6.67
N ILE A 268 -11.22 45.75 -5.51
CA ILE A 268 -11.08 46.72 -4.41
C ILE A 268 -9.88 47.66 -4.63
N SER A 269 -8.87 47.19 -5.36
CA SER A 269 -7.68 47.98 -5.65
C SER A 269 -7.98 48.96 -6.79
N PRO A 270 -7.93 50.28 -6.58
CA PRO A 270 -8.18 51.26 -7.64
C PRO A 270 -7.22 51.12 -8.83
#